data_AF-A0A2A4S0X7-F1
#
_entry.id   AF-A0A2A4S0X7-F1
#
_cell.length_a   1.000
_cell.length_b   1.000
_cell.length_c   1.000
_cell.angle_alpha   90.00
_cell.angle_beta   90.00
_cell.angle_gamma   90.00
#
_symmetry.space_group_name_H-M   'P 1'
#
loop_
_entity.id
_entity.type
_entity.pdbx_description
1 polymer ?
#
loop_
_entity_poly.entity_id
_entity_poly.type
_entity_poly.pdbx_seq_one_letter_code
_entity_poly.pdbx_strand_id
1 'polypeptide(L)'
;MVALALATQSVDLKTLDYGEMDRICLILGSEQCGVSPSLLEIADHTVHIQMLGLNSSMNVAIACSIAVYEMTRHLAGAISVPGLSNRIEGGDEKA
;
A
#
# COMPACT_ATOMS: atom_id res chain seq x y z
N MET A 1 -7.15 8.81 -0.55
CA MET A 1 -7.62 7.63 0.19
C MET A 1 -7.44 6.43 -0.70
N VAL A 2 -6.61 5.47 -0.26
CA VAL A 2 -6.36 4.22 -0.99
C VAL A 2 -6.95 3.08 -0.17
N ALA A 3 -7.93 2.36 -0.70
CA ALA A 3 -8.55 1.22 -0.04
C ALA A 3 -7.91 -0.08 -0.50
N LEU A 4 -7.39 -0.87 0.44
CA LEU A 4 -6.88 -2.22 0.16
C LEU A 4 -8.01 -3.24 0.27
N ALA A 5 -8.58 -3.62 -0.86
CA ALA A 5 -9.69 -4.56 -0.94
C ALA A 5 -9.75 -5.25 -2.31
N LEU A 6 -10.22 -6.50 -2.30
CA LEU A 6 -10.66 -7.14 -3.54
C LEU A 6 -12.01 -6.58 -3.95
N ALA A 7 -12.03 -5.87 -5.07
CA ALA A 7 -13.25 -5.36 -5.70
C ALA A 7 -13.13 -5.47 -7.22
N THR A 8 -14.26 -5.50 -7.91
CA THR A 8 -14.32 -5.63 -9.39
C THR A 8 -13.50 -4.55 -10.10
N GLN A 9 -13.43 -3.35 -9.53
CA GLN A 9 -12.69 -2.19 -10.06
C GLN A 9 -11.36 -1.94 -9.35
N SER A 10 -10.87 -2.90 -8.55
CA SER A 10 -9.58 -2.77 -7.88
C SER A 10 -8.43 -2.96 -8.88
N VAL A 11 -7.38 -2.15 -8.74
CA VAL A 11 -6.15 -2.27 -9.54
C VAL A 11 -5.04 -2.96 -8.74
N ASP A 12 -4.06 -3.55 -9.42
CA ASP A 12 -2.89 -4.10 -8.73
C ASP A 12 -2.14 -2.95 -8.02
N LEU A 13 -1.89 -3.11 -6.72
CA LEU A 13 -1.13 -2.17 -5.90
C LEU A 13 0.22 -1.82 -6.52
N LYS A 14 0.88 -2.80 -7.16
CA LYS A 14 2.18 -2.62 -7.80
C LYS A 14 2.14 -1.66 -8.99
N THR A 15 0.98 -1.58 -9.66
CA THR A 15 0.79 -0.76 -10.88
C THR A 15 0.01 0.52 -10.62
N LEU A 16 -0.34 0.81 -9.36
CA LEU A 16 -0.96 2.07 -9.00
C LEU A 16 -0.03 3.22 -9.41
N ASP A 17 -0.61 4.29 -9.96
CA ASP A 17 0.13 5.51 -10.25
C ASP A 17 0.27 6.35 -8.97
N TYR A 18 1.52 6.55 -8.54
CA TYR A 18 1.87 7.29 -7.32
C TYR A 18 2.29 8.75 -7.60
N GLY A 19 2.30 9.20 -8.86
CA GLY A 19 3.03 10.38 -9.32
C GLY A 19 2.70 11.71 -8.61
N GLU A 20 1.45 11.91 -8.20
CA GLU A 20 1.01 13.14 -7.50
C GLU A 20 0.53 12.85 -6.06
N MET A 21 0.88 11.70 -5.49
CA MET A 21 0.42 11.28 -4.16
C MET A 21 1.34 11.79 -3.04
N ASP A 22 1.14 13.04 -2.62
CA ASP A 22 1.94 13.63 -1.52
C ASP A 22 1.56 13.10 -0.12
N ARG A 23 0.29 12.69 0.07
CA ARG A 23 -0.24 12.18 1.34
C ARG A 23 -1.22 11.05 1.09
N ILE A 24 -0.98 9.93 1.73
CA ILE A 24 -1.78 8.72 1.55
C ILE A 24 -2.44 8.33 2.87
N CYS A 25 -3.77 8.27 2.84
CA CYS A 25 -4.56 7.56 3.86
C CYS A 25 -4.87 6.16 3.32
N LEU A 26 -4.25 5.14 3.91
CA LEU A 26 -4.48 3.73 3.59
C LEU A 26 -5.66 3.20 4.43
N ILE A 27 -6.69 2.68 3.77
CA ILE A 27 -7.86 2.07 4.39
C ILE A 27 -7.68 0.55 4.37
N LEU A 28 -7.85 -0.07 5.53
CA LEU A 28 -7.84 -1.52 5.70
C LEU A 28 -9.23 -2.00 6.11
N GLY A 29 -9.57 -3.21 5.68
CA GLY A 29 -10.81 -3.87 6.05
C GLY A 29 -10.74 -4.57 7.41
N SER A 30 -11.88 -4.94 7.98
CA SER A 30 -11.90 -5.87 9.11
C SER A 30 -11.66 -7.31 8.63
N GLU A 31 -11.19 -8.19 9.51
CA GLU A 31 -10.88 -9.59 9.19
C GLU A 31 -12.10 -10.37 8.68
N GLN A 32 -13.29 -9.99 9.14
CA GLN A 32 -14.53 -10.71 8.82
C GLN A 32 -15.24 -10.13 7.60
N CYS A 33 -15.24 -8.81 7.45
CA CYS A 33 -16.10 -8.11 6.48
C CYS A 33 -15.32 -7.35 5.41
N GLY A 34 -13.99 -7.24 5.53
CA GLY A 34 -13.20 -6.41 4.63
C GLY A 34 -13.51 -4.92 4.79
N VAL A 35 -13.30 -4.15 3.73
CA VAL A 35 -13.58 -2.71 3.69
C VAL A 35 -15.07 -2.51 3.46
N SER A 36 -15.72 -1.64 4.25
CA SER A 36 -17.14 -1.37 4.10
C SER A 36 -17.46 -0.72 2.74
N PRO A 37 -18.60 -1.02 2.11
CA PRO A 37 -18.99 -0.45 0.82
C PRO A 37 -18.94 1.09 0.78
N SER A 38 -19.40 1.75 1.85
CA SER A 38 -19.37 3.21 1.97
C SER A 38 -17.96 3.81 1.96
N LEU A 39 -16.94 3.06 2.43
CA LEU A 39 -15.54 3.48 2.36
C LEU A 39 -14.94 3.24 0.96
N LEU A 40 -15.39 2.19 0.27
CA LEU A 40 -14.98 1.93 -1.12
C LEU A 40 -15.54 2.99 -2.08
N GLU A 41 -16.77 3.47 -1.85
CA GLU A 41 -17.41 4.52 -2.66
C GLU A 41 -16.69 5.87 -2.58
N ILE A 42 -16.06 6.18 -1.44
CA ILE A 42 -15.35 7.46 -1.22
C ILE A 42 -13.83 7.35 -1.39
N ALA A 43 -13.30 6.15 -1.66
CA ALA A 43 -11.87 5.97 -1.85
C ALA A 43 -11.46 6.44 -3.25
N ASP A 44 -10.41 7.27 -3.33
CA ASP A 44 -9.85 7.72 -4.61
C ASP A 44 -9.33 6.55 -5.45
N HIS A 45 -8.75 5.55 -4.78
CA HIS A 45 -8.29 4.33 -5.41
C HIS A 45 -8.68 3.11 -4.57
N THR A 46 -9.14 2.06 -5.25
CA THR A 46 -9.23 0.72 -4.65
C THR A 46 -8.15 -0.15 -5.26
N VAL A 47 -7.34 -0.79 -4.43
CA VAL A 47 -6.20 -1.59 -4.85
C VAL A 47 -6.25 -2.97 -4.21
N HIS A 48 -5.62 -3.94 -4.86
CA HIS A 48 -5.43 -5.28 -4.31
C HIS A 48 -3.96 -5.71 -4.42
N ILE A 49 -3.57 -6.64 -3.55
CA ILE A 49 -2.32 -7.38 -3.70
C ILE A 49 -2.61 -8.59 -4.58
N GLN A 50 -1.87 -8.74 -5.67
CA GLN A 50 -2.03 -9.91 -6.55
C GLN A 50 -1.78 -11.21 -5.77
N MET A 51 -2.82 -12.04 -5.67
CA MET A 51 -2.73 -13.39 -5.11
C MET A 51 -2.66 -14.39 -6.27
N LEU A 52 -1.66 -15.28 -6.25
CA LEU A 52 -1.47 -16.33 -7.27
C LEU A 52 -1.91 -17.72 -6.80
N GLY A 53 -2.42 -17.81 -5.56
CA GLY A 53 -2.85 -19.06 -4.94
C GLY A 53 -4.37 -19.24 -4.93
N LEU A 54 -4.83 -20.30 -4.25
CA LEU A 54 -6.25 -20.61 -4.11
C LEU A 54 -6.99 -19.67 -3.16
N ASN A 55 -6.26 -19.06 -2.22
CA ASN A 55 -6.84 -18.13 -1.26
C ASN A 55 -7.08 -16.78 -1.94
N SER A 56 -8.28 -16.25 -1.72
CA SER A 56 -8.66 -14.90 -2.13
C SER A 56 -8.30 -13.85 -1.07
N SER A 57 -7.75 -14.20 0.08
CA SER A 57 -7.34 -13.21 1.07
C SER A 57 -6.19 -13.70 1.94
N MET A 58 -5.61 -12.76 2.66
CA MET A 58 -4.61 -13.00 3.69
C MET A 58 -4.94 -12.19 4.95
N ASN A 59 -4.22 -12.48 6.03
CA ASN A 59 -4.32 -11.71 7.26
C ASN A 59 -4.13 -10.21 7.00
N VAL A 60 -5.00 -9.37 7.57
CA VAL A 60 -5.02 -7.92 7.32
C VAL A 60 -3.73 -7.22 7.72
N ALA A 61 -3.03 -7.68 8.77
CA ALA A 61 -1.76 -7.10 9.19
C ALA A 61 -0.64 -7.40 8.18
N ILE A 62 -0.66 -8.60 7.58
CA ILE A 62 0.27 -8.96 6.50
C ILE A 62 -0.03 -8.18 5.23
N ALA A 63 -1.32 -8.05 4.88
CA ALA A 63 -1.75 -7.22 3.76
C ALA A 63 -1.31 -5.75 3.94
N CYS A 64 -1.49 -5.20 5.14
CA CYS A 64 -1.00 -3.87 5.51
C CYS A 64 0.52 -3.75 5.35
N SER A 65 1.27 -4.72 5.85
CA SER A 65 2.73 -4.70 5.79
C SER A 65 3.25 -4.69 4.35
N ILE A 66 2.67 -5.54 3.49
CA ILE A 66 2.98 -5.57 2.05
C ILE A 66 2.59 -4.26 1.39
N ALA A 67 1.39 -3.75 1.70
CA ALA A 67 0.90 -2.51 1.11
C ALA A 67 1.80 -1.33 1.43
N VAL A 68 2.11 -1.12 2.71
CA VAL A 68 2.98 -0.03 3.15
C VAL A 68 4.38 -0.18 2.56
N TYR A 69 4.95 -1.39 2.51
CA TYR A 69 6.26 -1.61 1.90
C TYR A 69 6.29 -1.23 0.41
N GLU A 70 5.30 -1.68 -0.37
CA GLU A 70 5.26 -1.37 -1.80
C GLU A 70 5.03 0.13 -2.03
N MET A 71 4.09 0.75 -1.31
CA MET A 71 3.83 2.18 -1.42
C MET A 71 5.06 3.01 -1.04
N THR A 72 5.71 2.68 0.08
CA THR A 72 6.94 3.38 0.51
C THR A 72 8.09 3.20 -0.47
N ARG A 73 8.20 2.07 -1.16
CA ARG A 73 9.19 1.86 -2.23
C ARG A 73 9.02 2.85 -3.39
N HIS A 74 7.79 3.10 -3.83
CA HIS A 74 7.51 4.08 -4.90
C HIS A 74 7.67 5.52 -4.41
N LEU A 75 7.39 5.75 -3.12
CA LEU A 75 7.44 7.06 -2.49
C LEU A 75 8.82 7.46 -1.93
N ALA A 76 9.75 6.51 -1.78
CA ALA A 76 11.08 6.76 -1.20
C ALA A 76 11.94 7.76 -1.99
N GLY A 77 11.59 8.04 -3.25
CA GLY A 77 12.18 9.13 -4.06
C GLY A 77 11.40 10.45 -4.01
N ALA A 78 10.15 10.45 -3.54
CA ALA A 78 9.21 11.57 -3.60
C ALA A 78 8.92 12.20 -2.22
N ILE A 79 9.02 11.43 -1.13
CA ILE A 79 8.74 11.91 0.22
C ILE A 79 10.04 12.36 0.90
N SER A 80 10.17 13.66 1.16
CA SER A 80 11.10 14.18 2.17
C SER A 80 10.60 13.75 3.55
N VAL A 81 10.98 12.55 3.99
CA VAL A 81 10.75 12.10 5.37
C VAL A 81 11.82 12.79 6.23
N PRO A 82 11.46 13.69 7.15
CA PRO A 82 12.43 14.33 8.03
C PRO A 82 13.17 13.25 8.83
N GLY A 83 14.48 13.10 8.56
CA GLY A 83 15.35 12.11 9.23
C GLY A 83 15.59 10.78 8.49
N LEU A 84 15.02 10.55 7.29
CA LEU A 84 15.29 9.32 6.51
C LEU A 84 16.51 9.46 5.57
N SER A 85 16.81 10.69 5.10
CA SER A 85 17.98 10.96 4.25
C SER A 85 19.31 10.53 4.89
N ASN A 86 19.40 10.49 6.23
CA ASN A 86 20.60 10.09 6.95
C ASN A 86 20.78 8.57 7.12
N ARG A 87 19.88 7.72 6.61
CA ARG A 87 19.94 6.27 6.82
C ARG A 87 20.31 5.44 5.59
N ILE A 88 20.17 5.99 4.39
CA ILE A 88 20.40 5.24 3.14
C ILE A 88 21.86 5.32 2.67
N GLU A 89 22.65 6.28 3.17
CA GLU A 89 24.09 6.41 2.82
C GLU A 89 25.03 5.53 3.68
N GLY A 90 24.53 4.79 4.65
CA GLY A 90 25.36 3.99 5.58
C GLY A 90 25.67 2.56 5.13
N GLY A 91 25.55 2.25 3.85
CA GLY A 91 25.52 0.87 3.34
C GLY A 91 26.57 0.52 2.29
N ASP A 92 27.77 1.13 2.32
CA ASP A 92 28.92 0.59 1.60
C ASP A 92 30.26 1.14 2.13
N GLU A 93 30.63 0.79 3.37
CA GLU A 93 32.04 0.89 3.76
C GLU A 93 32.47 -0.18 4.78
N LYS A 94 33.11 -1.22 4.23
CA LYS A 94 34.11 -2.12 4.83
C LYS A 94 33.72 -3.01 6.03
N ALA A 95 33.60 -4.30 5.76
CA ALA A 95 34.32 -5.37 6.47
C ALA A 95 34.49 -6.59 5.56
#